data_AF-A0A938TPE1-F1
#
_entry.id   AF-A0A938TPE1-F1
#
_cell.length_a   1.000
_cell.length_b   1.000
_cell.length_c   1.000
_cell.angle_alpha   90.00
_cell.angle_beta   90.00
_cell.angle_gamma   90.00
#
_symmetry.space_group_name_H-M   'P 1'
#
loop_
_entity.id
_entity.type
_entity.pdbx_description
1 polymer ?
#
loop_
_entity_poly.entity_id
_entity_poly.type
_entity_poly.pdbx_seq_one_letter_code
_entity_poly.pdbx_strand_id
1 'polypeptide(L)'
;MPVLAAGPGAAAAALWNLAHGTSQVLVLPAGAVLPSRIVVLPGAEAGVESLGVAASLLRHIPAESVLLEIHDGATPERERASCLRLLLDARARAQLEHQLDLRTELRFGDLDAELERELGKDPNSMLVLGLDTLEEDETARLAGLLEEPRLRPVPLVRSPAGAD
;
A
#
# COMPACT_ATOMS: atom_id res chain seq x y z
N MET A 1 -2.86 -9.65 13.01
CA MET A 1 -2.28 -9.64 11.66
C MET A 1 -1.50 -10.93 11.45
N PRO A 2 -2.02 -11.88 10.64
CA PRO A 2 -1.26 -13.04 10.17
C PRO A 2 -0.05 -12.62 9.35
N VAL A 3 0.99 -13.46 9.35
CA VAL A 3 2.19 -13.27 8.53
C VAL A 3 2.31 -14.45 7.56
N LEU A 4 2.46 -14.15 6.27
CA LEU A 4 2.62 -15.10 5.18
C LEU A 4 4.02 -14.96 4.56
N ALA A 5 4.57 -16.05 4.07
CA ALA A 5 5.80 -16.01 3.28
C ALA A 5 5.49 -15.44 1.89
N ALA A 6 6.36 -14.54 1.39
CA ALA A 6 6.33 -14.12 0.00
C ALA A 6 6.81 -15.28 -0.92
N GLY A 7 6.33 -15.30 -2.17
CA GLY A 7 6.62 -16.37 -3.13
C GLY A 7 5.36 -17.00 -3.72
N PRO A 8 5.50 -18.11 -4.47
CA PRO A 8 4.39 -18.70 -5.24
C PRO A 8 3.15 -18.98 -4.39
N GLY A 9 2.01 -18.42 -4.79
CA GLY A 9 0.72 -18.58 -4.11
C GLY A 9 0.50 -17.64 -2.93
N ALA A 10 1.43 -16.74 -2.63
CA ALA A 10 1.29 -15.75 -1.56
C ALA A 10 0.09 -14.83 -1.80
N ALA A 11 -0.18 -14.45 -3.06
CA ALA A 11 -1.32 -13.61 -3.40
C ALA A 11 -2.66 -14.29 -3.09
N ALA A 12 -2.83 -15.54 -3.55
CA ALA A 12 -4.02 -16.32 -3.27
C ALA A 12 -4.23 -16.56 -1.77
N ALA A 13 -3.14 -16.88 -1.03
CA ALA A 13 -3.20 -17.07 0.41
C ALA A 13 -3.57 -15.78 1.15
N ALA A 14 -3.02 -14.64 0.75
CA ALA A 14 -3.32 -13.35 1.34
C ALA A 14 -4.79 -12.96 1.13
N LEU A 15 -5.27 -13.04 -0.12
CA LEU A 15 -6.66 -12.77 -0.45
C LEU A 15 -7.62 -13.71 0.28
N TRP A 16 -7.28 -15.00 0.39
CA TRP A 16 -8.07 -15.94 1.16
C TRP A 16 -8.18 -15.51 2.63
N ASN A 17 -7.08 -15.13 3.28
CA ASN A 17 -7.13 -14.65 4.67
C ASN A 17 -8.01 -13.40 4.81
N LEU A 18 -7.88 -12.45 3.88
CA LEU A 18 -8.67 -11.21 3.88
C LEU A 18 -10.16 -11.44 3.60
N ALA A 19 -10.49 -12.45 2.79
CA ALA A 19 -11.88 -12.86 2.53
C ALA A 19 -12.50 -13.55 3.75
N HIS A 20 -11.70 -14.23 4.58
CA HIS A 20 -12.17 -15.02 5.73
C HIS A 20 -12.02 -14.28 7.07
N GLY A 21 -12.18 -12.95 7.05
CA GLY A 21 -12.35 -12.13 8.27
C GLY A 21 -11.09 -11.49 8.81
N THR A 22 -9.94 -11.66 8.16
CA THR A 22 -8.73 -10.91 8.51
C THR A 22 -8.78 -9.52 7.89
N SER A 23 -8.54 -8.47 8.68
CA SER A 23 -8.45 -7.10 8.16
C SER A 23 -7.07 -6.72 7.64
N GLN A 24 -6.03 -7.43 8.09
CA GLN A 24 -4.63 -7.11 7.79
C GLN A 24 -3.78 -8.37 7.69
N VAL A 25 -2.97 -8.49 6.64
CA VAL A 25 -2.02 -9.58 6.42
C VAL A 25 -0.66 -8.99 6.09
N LEU A 26 0.40 -9.48 6.72
CA LEU A 26 1.77 -9.13 6.33
C LEU A 26 2.35 -10.24 5.45
N VAL A 27 2.71 -9.92 4.22
CA VAL A 27 3.49 -10.83 3.37
C VAL A 27 4.97 -10.44 3.47
N LEU A 28 5.83 -11.40 3.80
CA LEU A 28 7.24 -11.14 4.12
C LEU A 28 8.16 -12.10 3.35
N PRO A 29 9.15 -11.57 2.60
CA PRO A 29 10.19 -12.42 1.99
C PRO A 29 11.09 -13.06 3.04
N ALA A 30 11.63 -14.23 2.69
CA ALA A 30 12.71 -14.85 3.44
C ALA A 30 13.94 -13.92 3.46
N GLY A 31 14.47 -13.65 4.65
CA GLY A 31 15.64 -12.76 4.81
C GLY A 31 15.32 -11.27 4.65
N ALA A 32 14.06 -10.86 4.70
CA ALA A 32 13.68 -9.45 4.71
C ALA A 32 14.43 -8.68 5.80
N VAL A 33 15.12 -7.61 5.39
CA VAL A 33 15.77 -6.67 6.30
C VAL A 33 14.78 -5.59 6.75
N LEU A 34 15.16 -4.82 7.76
CA LEU A 34 14.36 -3.67 8.19
C LEU A 34 14.26 -2.65 7.04
N PRO A 35 13.05 -2.17 6.69
CA PRO A 35 12.91 -1.25 5.57
C PRO A 35 13.49 0.12 5.92
N SER A 36 14.20 0.72 4.98
CA SER A 36 14.63 2.13 5.03
C SER A 36 13.63 3.07 4.38
N ARG A 37 12.69 2.53 3.60
CA ARG A 37 11.63 3.28 2.93
C ARG A 37 10.29 2.56 3.03
N ILE A 38 9.23 3.28 3.40
CA ILE A 38 7.86 2.80 3.43
C ILE A 38 7.04 3.60 2.42
N VAL A 39 6.53 2.90 1.41
CA VAL A 39 5.59 3.46 0.43
C VAL A 39 4.19 3.04 0.84
N VAL A 40 3.31 4.00 1.01
CA VAL A 40 1.89 3.78 1.32
C VAL A 40 1.10 4.06 0.06
N LEU A 41 0.47 3.03 -0.49
CA LEU A 41 -0.51 3.14 -1.55
C LEU A 41 -1.89 2.90 -0.92
N PRO A 42 -2.59 3.97 -0.51
CA PRO A 42 -3.88 3.84 0.16
C PRO A 42 -4.92 3.33 -0.84
N GLY A 43 -5.77 2.41 -0.38
CA GLY A 43 -7.04 2.16 -1.05
C GLY A 43 -7.97 3.37 -0.88
N ALA A 44 -8.93 3.53 -1.77
CA ALA A 44 -9.94 4.57 -1.68
C ALA A 44 -10.75 4.47 -0.38
N GLU A 45 -11.10 3.24 0.03
CA GLU A 45 -11.85 2.95 1.25
C GLU A 45 -10.92 2.47 2.37
N ALA A 46 -9.90 1.69 2.03
CA ALA A 46 -8.91 1.18 3.00
C ALA A 46 -7.86 2.23 3.42
N GLY A 47 -8.06 3.50 3.07
CA GLY A 47 -7.09 4.58 3.29
C GLY A 47 -6.78 4.84 4.77
N VAL A 48 -7.80 4.82 5.64
CA VAL A 48 -7.61 5.08 7.08
C VAL A 48 -6.82 3.93 7.72
N GLU A 49 -7.21 2.69 7.44
CA GLU A 49 -6.57 1.52 8.00
C GLU A 49 -5.13 1.36 7.51
N SER A 50 -4.87 1.63 6.23
CA SER A 50 -3.51 1.58 5.67
C SER A 50 -2.60 2.64 6.27
N LEU A 51 -3.10 3.86 6.48
CA LEU A 51 -2.38 4.90 7.21
C LEU A 51 -2.13 4.52 8.68
N GLY A 52 -3.09 3.87 9.35
CA GLY A 52 -2.93 3.37 10.71
C GLY A 52 -1.83 2.30 10.83
N VAL A 53 -1.73 1.39 9.85
CA VAL A 53 -0.63 0.41 9.76
C VAL A 53 0.70 1.10 9.52
N ALA A 54 0.77 2.05 8.57
CA ALA A 54 1.97 2.84 8.32
C ALA A 54 2.43 3.59 9.59
N ALA A 55 1.49 4.16 10.35
CA ALA A 55 1.76 4.81 11.63
C ALA A 55 2.39 3.85 12.65
N SER A 56 1.85 2.65 12.74
CA SER A 56 2.40 1.63 13.63
C SER A 56 3.81 1.22 13.26
N LEU A 57 4.10 1.11 11.97
CA LEU A 57 5.44 0.80 11.49
C LEU A 57 6.42 1.94 11.78
N LEU A 58 6.05 3.18 11.45
CA LEU A 58 6.93 4.34 11.58
C LEU A 58 7.21 4.76 13.03
N ARG A 59 6.40 4.29 13.99
CA ARG A 59 6.71 4.40 15.44
C ARG A 59 7.90 3.55 15.87
N HIS A 60 8.21 2.49 15.14
CA HIS A 60 9.22 1.50 15.52
C HIS A 60 10.35 1.38 14.49
N ILE A 61 10.15 1.87 13.28
CA ILE A 61 11.06 1.74 12.16
C ILE A 61 11.45 3.15 11.68
N PRO A 62 12.73 3.55 11.77
CA PRO A 62 13.20 4.83 11.26
C PRO A 62 13.37 4.76 9.74
N ALA A 63 12.26 4.76 9.01
CA ALA A 63 12.21 4.73 7.56
C ALA A 63 11.72 6.07 7.00
N GLU A 64 12.20 6.43 5.80
CA GLU A 64 11.53 7.46 5.01
C GLU A 64 10.14 6.97 4.63
N SER A 65 9.15 7.85 4.62
CA SER A 65 7.77 7.49 4.32
C SER A 65 7.17 8.35 3.21
N VAL A 66 6.47 7.69 2.30
CA VAL A 66 5.79 8.33 1.17
C VAL A 66 4.35 7.85 1.08
N LEU A 67 3.41 8.79 1.09
CA LEU A 67 2.05 8.60 0.63
C LEU A 67 2.01 8.80 -0.88
N LEU A 68 1.77 7.71 -1.61
CA LEU A 68 1.78 7.66 -3.06
C LEU A 68 0.35 7.56 -3.58
N GLU A 69 -0.04 8.48 -4.47
CA GLU A 69 -1.25 8.32 -5.28
C GLU A 69 -0.86 8.25 -6.76
N ILE A 70 -1.39 7.26 -7.47
CA ILE A 70 -1.17 7.06 -8.90
C ILE A 70 -2.53 7.10 -9.59
N HIS A 71 -2.67 8.00 -10.56
CA HIS A 71 -3.86 8.17 -11.39
C HIS A 71 -3.53 7.85 -12.85
N ASP A 72 -4.54 7.65 -13.68
CA ASP A 72 -4.35 7.37 -15.10
C ASP A 72 -3.64 8.55 -15.82
N GLY A 73 -2.76 8.24 -16.78
CA GLY A 73 -2.02 9.24 -17.54
C GLY A 73 -2.88 10.18 -18.38
N ALA A 74 -4.07 9.75 -18.78
CA ALA A 74 -5.08 10.51 -19.52
C ALA A 74 -5.98 11.38 -18.61
N THR A 75 -5.72 11.41 -17.29
CA THR A 75 -6.49 12.24 -16.35
C THR A 75 -6.52 13.71 -16.81
N PRO A 76 -7.71 14.32 -17.02
CA PRO A 76 -7.85 15.70 -17.45
C PRO A 76 -7.17 16.69 -16.50
N GLU A 77 -6.58 17.76 -17.04
CA GLU A 77 -5.85 18.75 -16.24
C GLU A 77 -6.71 19.37 -15.11
N ARG A 78 -8.00 19.61 -15.39
CA ARG A 78 -8.99 20.10 -14.42
C ARG A 78 -9.19 19.16 -13.23
N GLU A 79 -8.98 17.86 -13.40
CA GLU A 79 -9.16 16.84 -12.36
C GLU A 79 -7.88 16.66 -11.53
N ARG A 80 -6.70 16.96 -12.08
CA ARG A 80 -5.41 16.85 -11.37
C ARG A 80 -5.34 17.70 -10.10
N ALA A 81 -5.94 18.89 -10.13
CA ALA A 81 -6.02 19.76 -8.94
C ALA A 81 -6.89 19.13 -7.83
N SER A 82 -7.93 18.38 -8.22
CA SER A 82 -8.77 17.64 -7.27
C SER A 82 -8.03 16.45 -6.68
N CYS A 83 -7.28 15.70 -7.48
CA CYS A 83 -6.43 14.61 -6.99
C CYS A 83 -5.40 15.11 -5.98
N LEU A 84 -4.69 16.22 -6.29
CA LEU A 84 -3.74 16.81 -5.35
C LEU A 84 -4.41 17.20 -4.03
N ARG A 85 -5.62 17.77 -4.08
CA ARG A 85 -6.35 18.13 -2.87
C ARG A 85 -6.71 16.91 -2.02
N LEU A 86 -7.22 15.84 -2.63
CA LEU A 86 -7.54 14.60 -1.92
C LEU A 86 -6.30 13.99 -1.24
N LEU A 87 -5.15 14.00 -1.93
CA LEU A 87 -3.89 13.54 -1.38
C LEU A 87 -3.44 14.38 -0.17
N LEU A 88 -3.56 15.70 -0.25
CA LEU A 88 -3.23 16.61 0.85
C LEU A 88 -4.20 16.45 2.03
N ASP A 89 -5.49 16.24 1.76
CA ASP A 89 -6.50 15.97 2.79
C ASP A 89 -6.23 14.62 3.49
N ALA A 90 -5.79 13.59 2.75
CA ALA A 90 -5.34 12.32 3.32
C ALA A 90 -4.10 12.50 4.20
N ARG A 91 -3.08 13.26 3.75
CA ARG A 91 -1.91 13.60 4.57
C ARG A 91 -2.31 14.35 5.85
N ALA A 92 -3.17 15.35 5.73
CA ALA A 92 -3.62 16.14 6.88
C ALA A 92 -4.32 15.26 7.93
N ARG A 93 -5.19 14.34 7.49
CA ARG A 93 -5.82 13.33 8.37
C ARG A 93 -4.78 12.44 9.05
N ALA A 94 -3.83 11.89 8.29
CA ALA A 94 -2.75 11.07 8.84
C ALA A 94 -1.94 11.81 9.93
N GLN A 95 -1.64 13.09 9.71
CA GLN A 95 -0.93 13.92 10.68
C GLN A 95 -1.76 14.16 11.95
N LEU A 96 -3.07 14.42 11.81
CA LEU A 96 -3.96 14.68 12.94
C LEU A 96 -4.23 13.42 13.77
N GLU A 97 -4.57 12.31 13.12
CA GLU A 97 -5.02 11.09 13.77
C GLU A 97 -3.87 10.21 14.25
N HIS A 98 -2.73 10.27 13.55
CA HIS A 98 -1.61 9.35 13.78
C HIS A 98 -0.27 10.03 14.01
N GLN A 99 -0.22 11.37 13.97
CA GLN A 99 1.03 12.16 14.10
C GLN A 99 2.07 11.77 13.04
N LEU A 100 1.61 11.31 11.89
CA LEU A 100 2.45 10.89 10.78
C LEU A 100 2.88 12.05 9.91
N ASP A 101 4.18 12.26 9.79
CA ASP A 101 4.77 13.15 8.79
C ASP A 101 5.22 12.34 7.56
N LEU A 102 4.33 12.22 6.58
CA LEU A 102 4.57 11.50 5.32
C LEU A 102 4.93 12.48 4.22
N ARG A 103 5.93 12.17 3.38
CA ARG A 103 6.07 12.88 2.10
C ARG A 103 4.92 12.46 1.16
N THR A 104 4.48 13.33 0.28
CA THR A 104 3.38 13.04 -0.67
C THR A 104 3.92 13.02 -2.09
N GLU A 105 3.59 12.00 -2.86
CA GLU A 105 3.94 11.89 -4.27
C GLU A 105 2.68 11.60 -5.09
N LEU A 106 2.37 12.49 -6.02
CA LEU A 106 1.27 12.32 -6.97
C LEU A 106 1.85 11.97 -8.35
N ARG A 107 1.37 10.88 -8.94
CA ARG A 107 1.79 10.39 -10.26
C ARG A 107 0.60 10.21 -11.19
N PHE A 108 0.88 10.32 -12.48
CA PHE A 108 -0.08 10.10 -13.55
C PHE A 108 0.56 9.19 -14.60
N GLY A 109 0.01 8.01 -14.81
CA GLY A 109 0.58 7.00 -15.69
C GLY A 109 0.02 5.62 -15.43
N ASP A 110 0.74 4.61 -15.89
CA ASP A 110 0.45 3.21 -15.60
C ASP A 110 0.75 2.90 -14.12
N LEU A 111 -0.20 2.24 -13.45
CA LEU A 111 -0.14 1.97 -12.02
C LEU A 111 1.09 1.14 -11.64
N ASP A 112 1.32 0.04 -12.36
CA ASP A 112 2.39 -0.90 -12.03
C ASP A 112 3.77 -0.30 -12.34
N ALA A 113 3.91 0.40 -13.47
CA ALA A 113 5.15 1.07 -13.84
C ALA A 113 5.54 2.19 -12.86
N GLU A 114 4.57 3.02 -12.45
CA GLU A 114 4.81 4.12 -11.50
C GLU A 114 5.06 3.62 -10.08
N LEU A 115 4.33 2.58 -9.66
CA LEU A 115 4.56 1.94 -8.37
C LEU A 115 5.95 1.31 -8.31
N GLU A 116 6.36 0.57 -9.33
CA GLU A 116 7.69 -0.03 -9.39
C GLU A 116 8.79 1.03 -9.46
N ARG A 117 8.54 2.16 -10.14
CA ARG A 117 9.47 3.29 -10.16
C ARG A 117 9.68 3.88 -8.77
N GLU A 118 8.62 4.03 -7.98
CA GLU A 118 8.73 4.59 -6.62
C GLU A 118 9.39 3.60 -5.66
N LEU A 119 9.00 2.32 -5.74
CA LEU A 119 9.59 1.27 -4.92
C LEU A 119 11.05 0.99 -5.29
N GLY A 120 11.42 1.12 -6.57
CA GLY A 120 12.79 0.93 -7.07
C GLY A 120 13.79 2.01 -6.63
N LYS A 121 13.34 3.08 -5.97
CA LYS A 121 14.24 4.11 -5.39
C LYS A 121 15.05 3.59 -4.22
N ASP A 122 14.57 2.55 -3.54
CA ASP A 122 15.27 1.91 -2.42
C ASP A 122 15.07 0.38 -2.49
N PRO A 123 16.16 -0.42 -2.55
CA PRO A 123 16.06 -1.88 -2.58
C PRO A 123 15.42 -2.48 -1.31
N ASN A 124 15.43 -1.75 -0.18
CA ASN A 124 14.82 -2.14 1.08
C ASN A 124 13.48 -1.44 1.31
N SER A 125 12.73 -1.17 0.24
CA SER A 125 11.39 -0.59 0.32
C SER A 125 10.36 -1.61 0.82
N MET A 126 9.45 -1.15 1.67
CA MET A 126 8.24 -1.85 2.08
C MET A 126 7.02 -1.15 1.47
N LEU A 127 6.04 -1.92 1.00
CA LEU A 127 4.79 -1.39 0.44
C LEU A 127 3.63 -1.65 1.41
N VAL A 128 3.04 -0.61 1.98
CA VAL A 128 1.75 -0.71 2.66
C VAL A 128 0.66 -0.52 1.61
N LEU A 129 -0.15 -1.54 1.38
CA LEU A 129 -1.18 -1.54 0.35
C LEU A 129 -2.57 -1.63 0.98
N GLY A 130 -3.40 -0.62 0.70
CA GLY A 130 -4.84 -0.69 0.97
C GLY A 130 -5.57 -1.39 -0.18
N LEU A 131 -6.45 -2.33 0.15
CA LEU A 131 -7.28 -3.08 -0.77
C LEU A 131 -8.75 -2.74 -0.51
N ASP A 132 -9.42 -2.25 -1.55
CA ASP A 132 -10.85 -1.93 -1.49
C ASP A 132 -11.71 -3.12 -1.92
N THR A 133 -11.24 -3.90 -2.91
CA THR A 133 -11.92 -5.10 -3.41
C THR A 133 -11.03 -6.34 -3.30
N LEU A 134 -11.65 -7.52 -3.39
CA LEU A 134 -10.96 -8.82 -3.41
C LEU A 134 -11.30 -9.59 -4.69
N GLU A 135 -11.47 -8.88 -5.80
CA GLU A 135 -11.86 -9.45 -7.09
C GLU A 135 -10.71 -10.23 -7.75
N GLU A 136 -11.04 -11.02 -8.77
CA GLU A 136 -10.08 -11.91 -9.44
C GLU A 136 -8.93 -11.15 -10.10
N ASP A 137 -9.21 -9.96 -10.66
CA ASP A 137 -8.21 -9.06 -11.24
C ASP A 137 -7.16 -8.61 -10.21
N GLU A 138 -7.56 -8.47 -8.94
CA GLU A 138 -6.64 -8.11 -7.85
C GLU A 138 -5.67 -9.26 -7.53
N THR A 139 -6.05 -10.51 -7.80
CA THR A 139 -5.17 -11.67 -7.60
C THR A 139 -3.96 -11.61 -8.52
N ALA A 140 -4.16 -11.31 -9.81
CA ALA A 140 -3.08 -11.21 -10.79
C ALA A 140 -2.13 -10.05 -10.44
N ARG A 141 -2.70 -8.91 -10.04
CA ARG A 141 -1.94 -7.74 -9.60
C ARG A 141 -1.11 -8.03 -8.34
N LEU A 142 -1.73 -8.63 -7.32
CA LEU A 142 -1.03 -9.01 -6.10
C LEU A 142 0.05 -10.05 -6.36
N ALA A 143 -0.15 -10.99 -7.30
CA ALA A 143 0.89 -11.94 -7.67
C ALA A 143 2.15 -11.21 -8.18
N GLY A 144 2.00 -10.16 -8.99
CA GLY A 144 3.12 -9.32 -9.44
C GLY A 144 3.86 -8.58 -8.31
N LEU A 145 3.22 -8.35 -7.16
CA LEU A 145 3.79 -7.64 -6.02
C LEU A 145 4.36 -8.56 -4.92
N LEU A 146 3.79 -9.75 -4.77
CA LEU A 146 4.03 -10.66 -3.65
C LEU A 146 4.87 -11.88 -4.03
N GLU A 147 5.06 -12.12 -5.32
CA GLU A 147 5.75 -13.29 -5.84
C GLU A 147 7.02 -12.90 -6.63
N GLU A 148 7.77 -13.90 -7.09
CA GLU A 148 8.98 -13.67 -7.87
C GLU A 148 8.65 -12.94 -9.19
N PRO A 149 9.53 -12.05 -9.68
CA PRO A 149 10.94 -11.91 -9.31
C PRO A 149 11.26 -10.83 -8.25
N ARG A 150 10.27 -10.06 -7.78
CA ARG A 150 10.51 -8.90 -6.90
C ARG A 150 9.83 -9.08 -5.55
N LEU A 151 10.51 -9.79 -4.65
CA LEU A 151 9.99 -10.02 -3.32
C LEU A 151 10.33 -8.84 -2.39
N ARG A 152 9.31 -8.26 -1.76
CA ARG A 152 9.45 -7.20 -0.75
C ARG A 152 8.42 -7.37 0.36
N PRO A 153 8.63 -6.78 1.55
CA PRO A 153 7.62 -6.79 2.59
C PRO A 153 6.37 -6.00 2.16
N VAL A 154 5.19 -6.62 2.27
CA VAL A 154 3.92 -5.99 1.90
C VAL A 154 2.85 -6.22 2.99
N PRO A 155 2.63 -5.24 3.88
CA PRO A 155 1.41 -5.17 4.65
C PRO A 155 0.20 -4.89 3.75
N LEU A 156 -0.71 -5.84 3.68
CA LEU A 156 -2.00 -5.73 3.00
C LEU A 156 -3.06 -5.37 4.03
N VAL A 157 -3.85 -4.35 3.73
CA VAL A 157 -4.88 -3.83 4.61
C VAL A 157 -6.18 -3.75 3.85
N ARG A 158 -7.24 -4.31 4.40
CA ARG A 158 -8.58 -4.21 3.85
C ARG A 158 -9.43 -3.32 4.75
N SER A 159 -10.23 -2.46 4.15
CA SER A 159 -11.29 -1.77 4.91
C SER A 159 -12.24 -2.83 5.48
N PRO A 160 -12.67 -2.74 6.76
CA PRO A 160 -13.74 -3.60 7.24
C PRO A 160 -14.95 -3.36 6.34
N ALA A 161 -15.42 -4.39 5.63
CA ALA A 161 -16.66 -4.32 4.89
C ALA A 161 -17.72 -3.72 5.83
N GLY A 162 -18.34 -2.62 5.42
CA GLY A 162 -19.26 -1.86 6.26
C GLY A 162 -20.17 -2.81 7.04
N ALA A 163 -20.15 -2.65 8.37
CA ALA A 163 -21.33 -2.98 9.14
C ALA A 163 -22.42 -2.03 8.64
N ASP A 164 -23.34 -2.55 7.82
CA ASP A 164 -24.65 -1.95 7.63
C ASP A 164 -25.30 -1.62 8.99
#